data_AF-A0A2A6RV67-F1
#
_entry.id   AF-A0A2A6RV67-F1
#
_cell.length_a   1.000
_cell.length_b   1.000
_cell.length_c   1.000
_cell.angle_alpha   90.00
_cell.angle_beta   90.00
_cell.angle_gamma   90.00
#
_symmetry.space_group_name_H-M   'P 1'
#
loop_
_entity.id
_entity.type
_entity.pdbx_description
1 polymer ?
#
loop_
_entity_poly.entity_id
_entity_poly.type
_entity_poly.pdbx_seq_one_letter_code
_entity_poly.pdbx_strand_id
1 'polypeptide(L)'
;MHTVLQIGAGGVGSVVVHKMGMNRDVFKNIILASRSLDKCHAIKESMLKKGLGEIGVEQVDADDTQALVALIQKHKPKVVVNVALPYQDLTIMQACLETKTHYIDTANYEHPDLAKFEYKEQWAFDRAYKEVGILGVLGAGFDPGVTNAYVAHAQKHHFDTIHTLDILDCNAGDHKRPFATNFNPEINLREVSSKGRYYENGKWIETKPLEIKQVWAYPQIGEMDSYLLYHEELESLVKNIKGLRRARFFMTFSQNYLTHMKCLENVGMLGIKEIEHQGVKIVPIQFLKTLLPDPATLAKDTTGKTNIGCYMTGIKNNQDKTLYIYNVCDHKKCYEEVGSQAISYTTGVPAMCAAKMICNDTWSADHFRAGVFNIEELNTDPFMEELIKQGLPYEVIER
;
A
#
# COMPACT_ATOMS: atom_id res chain seq x y z
N MET A 1 13.04 3.16 -22.54
CA MET A 1 11.81 4.00 -22.58
C MET A 1 10.62 3.08 -22.73
N HIS A 2 9.73 3.05 -21.73
CA HIS A 2 8.75 1.98 -21.59
C HIS A 2 7.31 2.51 -21.64
N THR A 3 6.40 1.64 -22.08
CA THR A 3 4.96 1.80 -21.88
C THR A 3 4.59 1.16 -20.55
N VAL A 4 3.80 1.84 -19.73
CA VAL A 4 3.26 1.31 -18.47
C VAL A 4 1.73 1.38 -18.53
N LEU A 5 1.07 0.31 -18.09
CA LEU A 5 -0.36 0.27 -17.90
C LEU A 5 -0.65 0.32 -16.40
N GLN A 6 -1.34 1.36 -15.94
CA GLN A 6 -1.85 1.43 -14.58
C GLN A 6 -3.34 1.07 -14.59
N ILE A 7 -3.74 0.20 -13.65
CA ILE A 7 -5.13 -0.15 -13.41
C ILE A 7 -5.53 0.43 -12.05
N GLY A 8 -6.51 1.33 -12.04
CA GLY A 8 -6.99 2.01 -10.84
C GLY A 8 -6.74 3.52 -10.88
N ALA A 9 -7.80 4.29 -10.65
CA ALA A 9 -7.82 5.76 -10.67
C ALA A 9 -8.31 6.34 -9.32
N GLY A 10 -7.93 5.71 -8.21
CA GLY A 10 -8.17 6.18 -6.84
C GLY A 10 -7.13 7.21 -6.37
N GLY A 11 -7.12 7.51 -5.07
CA GLY A 11 -6.14 8.43 -4.48
C GLY A 11 -4.69 7.99 -4.71
N VAL A 12 -4.37 6.73 -4.40
CA VAL A 12 -3.06 6.11 -4.68
C VAL A 12 -2.76 6.16 -6.18
N GLY A 13 -3.71 5.74 -7.02
CA GLY A 13 -3.55 5.76 -8.47
C GLY A 13 -3.25 7.16 -9.04
N SER A 14 -3.85 8.22 -8.49
CA SER A 14 -3.52 9.59 -8.88
C SER A 14 -2.04 9.90 -8.61
N VAL A 15 -1.54 9.59 -7.41
CA VAL A 15 -0.12 9.83 -7.06
C VAL A 15 0.82 9.07 -7.99
N VAL A 16 0.54 7.79 -8.26
CA VAL A 16 1.38 6.95 -9.13
C VAL A 16 1.54 7.59 -10.51
N VAL A 17 0.44 7.98 -11.18
CA VAL A 17 0.51 8.62 -12.51
C VAL A 17 1.25 9.96 -12.44
N HIS A 18 1.01 10.78 -11.42
CA HIS A 18 1.72 12.06 -11.26
C HIS A 18 3.23 11.85 -11.13
N LYS A 19 3.65 10.88 -10.32
CA LYS A 19 5.06 10.54 -10.13
C LYS A 19 5.68 9.90 -11.38
N MET A 20 4.94 9.08 -12.12
CA MET A 20 5.38 8.60 -13.44
C MET A 20 5.56 9.76 -14.43
N GLY A 21 4.64 10.73 -14.43
CA GLY A 21 4.72 11.94 -15.25
C GLY A 21 5.88 12.87 -14.90
N MET A 22 6.42 12.77 -13.68
CA MET A 22 7.66 13.46 -13.27
C MET A 22 8.94 12.71 -13.69
N ASN A 23 8.82 11.45 -14.12
CA ASN A 23 9.93 10.55 -14.48
C ASN A 23 9.79 10.07 -15.95
N ARG A 24 9.51 11.00 -16.87
CA ARG A 24 9.24 10.71 -18.31
C ARG A 24 10.45 10.16 -19.07
N ASP A 25 11.65 10.30 -18.52
CA ASP A 25 12.87 9.66 -19.02
C ASP A 25 12.74 8.12 -18.99
N VAL A 26 12.01 7.59 -18.02
CA VAL A 26 11.67 6.15 -17.92
C VAL A 26 10.29 5.86 -18.51
N PHE A 27 9.27 6.60 -18.06
CA PHE A 27 7.85 6.35 -18.35
C PHE A 27 7.37 7.20 -19.53
N LYS A 28 7.70 6.77 -20.74
CA LYS A 28 7.35 7.54 -21.96
C LYS A 28 5.85 7.51 -22.22
N ASN A 29 5.27 6.32 -22.28
CA ASN A 29 3.84 6.12 -22.54
C ASN A 29 3.17 5.61 -21.26
N ILE A 30 2.23 6.39 -20.73
CA ILE A 30 1.48 6.02 -19.53
C ILE A 30 0.03 5.84 -19.96
N ILE A 31 -0.51 4.65 -19.72
CA ILE A 31 -1.91 4.31 -19.97
C ILE A 31 -2.59 4.14 -18.61
N LEU A 32 -3.58 4.98 -18.32
CA LEU A 32 -4.40 4.90 -17.12
C LEU A 32 -5.74 4.25 -17.46
N ALA A 33 -6.01 3.10 -16.87
CA ALA A 33 -7.27 2.38 -17.03
C ALA A 33 -8.01 2.23 -15.70
N SER A 34 -9.34 2.36 -15.73
CA SER A 34 -10.19 2.16 -14.55
C SER A 34 -11.63 1.88 -14.96
N ARG A 35 -12.45 1.39 -14.03
CA ARG A 35 -13.89 1.23 -14.23
C ARG A 35 -14.60 2.55 -14.54
N SER A 36 -14.19 3.64 -13.87
CA SER A 36 -14.78 4.97 -14.01
C SER A 36 -13.92 5.85 -14.91
N LEU A 37 -14.35 6.04 -16.15
CA LEU A 37 -13.61 6.82 -17.15
C LEU A 37 -13.45 8.30 -16.75
N ASP A 38 -14.46 8.90 -16.11
CA ASP A 38 -14.42 10.29 -15.63
C ASP A 38 -13.27 10.55 -14.65
N LYS A 39 -12.96 9.57 -13.78
CA LYS A 39 -11.82 9.68 -12.86
C LYS A 39 -10.49 9.67 -13.61
N CYS A 40 -10.37 8.88 -14.67
CA CYS A 40 -9.17 8.85 -15.51
C CYS A 40 -8.98 10.19 -16.24
N HIS A 41 -10.06 10.77 -16.77
CA HIS A 41 -10.03 12.09 -17.40
C HIS A 41 -9.65 13.20 -16.42
N ALA A 42 -10.21 13.18 -15.20
CA ALA A 42 -9.84 14.16 -14.17
C ALA A 42 -8.34 14.11 -13.82
N ILE A 43 -7.75 12.92 -13.70
CA ILE A 43 -6.31 12.75 -13.50
C ILE A 43 -5.53 13.24 -14.71
N LYS A 44 -5.94 12.90 -15.95
CA LYS A 44 -5.32 13.39 -17.18
C LYS A 44 -5.32 14.92 -17.25
N GLU A 45 -6.40 15.58 -16.89
CA GLU A 45 -6.47 17.04 -16.82
C GLU A 45 -5.53 17.62 -15.76
N SER A 46 -5.46 17.00 -14.58
CA SER A 46 -4.52 17.41 -13.52
C SER A 46 -3.06 17.32 -14.00
N MET A 47 -2.72 16.25 -14.70
CA MET A 47 -1.39 16.01 -15.28
C MET A 47 -1.01 17.10 -16.29
N LEU A 48 -1.95 17.46 -17.18
CA LEU A 48 -1.76 18.54 -18.16
C LEU A 48 -1.61 19.90 -17.48
N LYS A 49 -2.47 20.22 -16.49
CA LYS A 49 -2.40 21.48 -15.72
C LYS A 49 -1.06 21.64 -14.98
N LYS A 50 -0.46 20.54 -14.52
CA LYS A 50 0.85 20.51 -13.86
C LYS A 50 2.03 20.42 -14.83
N GLY A 51 1.79 20.37 -16.14
CA GLY A 51 2.86 20.31 -17.15
C GLY A 51 3.61 18.97 -17.22
N LEU A 52 2.99 17.88 -16.74
CA LEU A 52 3.62 16.56 -16.60
C LEU A 52 3.38 15.64 -17.82
N GLY A 53 2.92 16.23 -18.93
CA GLY A 53 2.67 15.57 -20.21
C GLY A 53 1.33 14.84 -20.30
N GLU A 54 1.01 14.38 -21.51
CA GLU A 54 -0.23 13.67 -21.79
C GLU A 54 -0.15 12.18 -21.39
N ILE A 55 -1.31 11.60 -21.06
CA ILE A 55 -1.48 10.16 -20.79
C ILE A 55 -2.61 9.60 -21.66
N GLY A 56 -2.53 8.30 -21.97
CA GLY A 56 -3.64 7.54 -22.52
C GLY A 56 -4.64 7.21 -21.42
N VAL A 57 -5.93 7.18 -21.76
CA VAL A 57 -7.00 6.79 -20.84
C VAL A 57 -7.83 5.69 -21.47
N GLU A 58 -8.16 4.68 -20.69
CA GLU A 58 -8.95 3.51 -21.13
C GLU A 58 -9.97 3.15 -20.05
N GLN A 59 -11.04 2.48 -20.46
CA GLN A 59 -11.98 1.88 -19.53
C GLN A 59 -11.78 0.37 -19.52
N VAL A 60 -11.77 -0.23 -18.33
CA VAL A 60 -11.69 -1.68 -18.18
C VAL A 60 -12.42 -2.11 -16.92
N ASP A 61 -13.13 -3.23 -17.01
CA ASP A 61 -13.56 -3.98 -15.84
C ASP A 61 -12.42 -4.91 -15.42
N ALA A 62 -11.81 -4.63 -14.27
CA ALA A 62 -10.68 -5.41 -13.78
C ALA A 62 -11.09 -6.76 -13.19
N ASP A 63 -12.40 -7.02 -13.03
CA ASP A 63 -12.92 -8.36 -12.71
C ASP A 63 -12.98 -9.27 -13.96
N ASP A 64 -12.84 -8.71 -15.18
CA ASP A 64 -12.81 -9.45 -16.45
C ASP A 64 -11.36 -9.65 -16.95
N THR A 65 -10.85 -10.86 -16.76
CA THR A 65 -9.50 -11.25 -17.19
C THR A 65 -9.31 -11.10 -18.71
N GLN A 66 -10.31 -11.38 -19.53
CA GLN A 66 -10.17 -11.32 -20.99
C GLN A 66 -10.18 -9.87 -21.50
N ALA A 67 -10.96 -9.00 -20.87
CA ALA A 67 -10.87 -7.55 -21.13
C ALA A 67 -9.48 -7.00 -20.79
N LEU A 68 -8.89 -7.44 -19.67
CA LEU A 68 -7.53 -7.08 -19.27
C LEU A 68 -6.48 -7.59 -20.27
N VAL A 69 -6.58 -8.84 -20.71
CA VAL A 69 -5.69 -9.41 -21.74
C VAL A 69 -5.74 -8.60 -23.03
N ALA A 70 -6.94 -8.26 -23.53
CA ALA A 70 -7.10 -7.45 -24.73
C ALA A 70 -6.47 -6.05 -24.57
N LEU A 71 -6.63 -5.42 -23.40
CA LEU A 71 -6.05 -4.12 -23.09
C LEU A 71 -4.51 -4.17 -23.04
N ILE A 72 -3.95 -5.18 -22.40
CA ILE A 72 -2.50 -5.39 -22.34
C ILE A 72 -1.93 -5.64 -23.74
N GLN A 73 -2.59 -6.46 -24.57
CA GLN A 73 -2.16 -6.72 -25.94
C GLN A 73 -2.22 -5.47 -26.85
N LYS A 74 -3.23 -4.60 -26.64
CA LYS A 74 -3.39 -3.32 -27.35
C LYS A 74 -2.20 -2.39 -27.11
N HIS A 75 -1.77 -2.23 -25.85
CA HIS A 75 -0.76 -1.24 -25.46
C HIS A 75 0.65 -1.79 -25.28
N LYS A 76 0.80 -3.12 -25.13
CA LYS A 76 2.06 -3.83 -24.91
C LYS A 76 2.93 -3.18 -23.82
N PRO A 77 2.40 -2.95 -22.61
CA PRO A 77 3.16 -2.37 -21.51
C PRO A 77 4.30 -3.31 -21.08
N LYS A 78 5.38 -2.75 -20.53
CA LYS A 78 6.44 -3.54 -19.88
C LYS A 78 5.97 -4.09 -18.53
N VAL A 79 5.15 -3.31 -17.82
CA VAL A 79 4.62 -3.65 -16.50
C VAL A 79 3.20 -3.13 -16.36
N VAL A 80 2.35 -3.92 -15.70
CA VAL A 80 1.05 -3.52 -15.19
C VAL A 80 1.19 -3.14 -13.72
N VAL A 81 0.77 -1.92 -13.37
CA VAL A 81 0.71 -1.43 -11.99
C VAL A 81 -0.74 -1.48 -11.51
N ASN A 82 -1.04 -2.46 -10.66
CA ASN A 82 -2.32 -2.64 -10.01
C ASN A 82 -2.41 -1.76 -8.76
N VAL A 83 -3.22 -0.70 -8.87
CA VAL A 83 -3.62 0.17 -7.77
C VAL A 83 -5.15 0.30 -7.76
N ALA A 84 -5.82 -0.79 -8.13
CA ALA A 84 -7.26 -0.99 -8.01
C ALA A 84 -7.60 -1.50 -6.60
N LEU A 85 -8.63 -2.34 -6.46
CA LEU A 85 -8.93 -2.98 -5.18
C LEU A 85 -8.23 -4.36 -5.12
N PRO A 86 -7.88 -4.85 -3.92
CA PRO A 86 -7.23 -6.15 -3.74
C PRO A 86 -8.05 -7.33 -4.30
N TYR A 87 -9.36 -7.15 -4.46
CA TYR A 87 -10.25 -8.14 -5.06
C TYR A 87 -9.87 -8.52 -6.51
N GLN A 88 -9.17 -7.62 -7.22
CA GLN A 88 -8.76 -7.82 -8.61
C GLN A 88 -7.34 -8.35 -8.78
N ASP A 89 -6.63 -8.66 -7.69
CA ASP A 89 -5.23 -9.08 -7.80
C ASP A 89 -5.09 -10.33 -8.67
N LEU A 90 -5.91 -11.37 -8.41
CA LEU A 90 -5.81 -12.63 -9.13
C LEU A 90 -6.21 -12.51 -10.61
N THR A 91 -7.23 -11.71 -10.94
CA THR A 91 -7.67 -11.50 -12.32
C THR A 91 -6.61 -10.75 -13.13
N ILE A 92 -5.99 -9.72 -12.53
CA ILE A 92 -4.91 -8.96 -13.17
C ILE A 92 -3.64 -9.79 -13.26
N MET A 93 -3.27 -10.53 -12.21
CA MET A 93 -2.12 -11.44 -12.24
C MET A 93 -2.27 -12.51 -13.33
N GLN A 94 -3.48 -13.06 -13.51
CA GLN A 94 -3.78 -14.02 -14.57
C GLN A 94 -3.64 -13.40 -15.96
N ALA A 95 -4.16 -12.18 -16.18
CA ALA A 95 -3.98 -11.47 -17.45
C ALA A 95 -2.49 -11.16 -17.75
N CYS A 96 -1.72 -10.81 -16.73
CA CYS A 96 -0.27 -10.59 -16.84
C CYS A 96 0.47 -11.88 -17.21
N LEU A 97 0.09 -13.02 -16.62
CA LEU A 97 0.63 -14.34 -16.96
C LEU A 97 0.37 -14.70 -18.42
N GLU A 98 -0.88 -14.57 -18.89
CA GLU A 98 -1.28 -14.89 -20.27
C GLU A 98 -0.56 -14.03 -21.31
N THR A 99 -0.29 -12.78 -20.98
CA THR A 99 0.35 -11.81 -21.88
C THR A 99 1.85 -11.69 -21.70
N LYS A 100 2.42 -12.40 -20.72
CA LYS A 100 3.85 -12.33 -20.34
C LYS A 100 4.29 -10.90 -20.00
N THR A 101 3.49 -10.22 -19.20
CA THR A 101 3.73 -8.84 -18.75
C THR A 101 4.07 -8.84 -17.26
N HIS A 102 5.01 -7.99 -16.83
CA HIS A 102 5.33 -7.87 -15.40
C HIS A 102 4.16 -7.28 -14.61
N TYR A 103 4.11 -7.58 -13.32
CA TYR A 103 3.03 -7.20 -12.42
C TYR A 103 3.56 -6.54 -11.14
N ILE A 104 2.86 -5.52 -10.67
CA ILE A 104 3.07 -4.88 -9.37
C ILE A 104 1.69 -4.63 -8.75
N ASP A 105 1.52 -4.90 -7.47
CA ASP A 105 0.41 -4.41 -6.65
C ASP A 105 0.91 -3.66 -5.39
N THR A 106 -0.02 -3.13 -4.60
CA THR A 106 0.28 -2.43 -3.34
C THR A 106 -0.39 -3.03 -2.11
N ALA A 107 -1.19 -4.08 -2.29
CA ALA A 107 -1.94 -4.77 -1.25
C ALA A 107 -2.17 -6.20 -1.72
N ASN A 108 -2.25 -7.15 -0.79
CA ASN A 108 -2.49 -8.54 -1.11
C ASN A 108 -3.97 -8.87 -1.35
N TYR A 109 -4.19 -10.04 -1.95
CA TYR A 109 -5.51 -10.49 -2.35
C TYR A 109 -6.44 -10.65 -1.15
N GLU A 110 -7.62 -10.06 -1.29
CA GLU A 110 -8.73 -10.22 -0.35
C GLU A 110 -9.90 -10.93 -1.04
N HIS A 111 -10.50 -11.90 -0.36
CA HIS A 111 -11.68 -12.58 -0.88
C HIS A 111 -12.91 -11.64 -0.82
N PRO A 112 -13.66 -11.43 -1.92
CA PRO A 112 -14.83 -10.55 -1.91
C PRO A 112 -15.91 -10.94 -0.88
N ASP A 113 -16.04 -12.24 -0.60
CA ASP A 113 -17.09 -12.80 0.26
C ASP A 113 -16.60 -13.17 1.67
N LEU A 114 -15.31 -12.95 1.97
CA LEU A 114 -14.70 -13.30 3.25
C LEU A 114 -13.73 -12.20 3.66
N ALA A 115 -13.94 -11.61 4.84
CA ALA A 115 -13.05 -10.58 5.42
C ALA A 115 -11.69 -11.17 5.85
N LYS A 116 -10.92 -11.65 4.86
CA LYS A 116 -9.65 -12.34 5.00
C LYS A 116 -8.79 -12.01 3.79
N PHE A 117 -7.56 -11.58 4.08
CA PHE A 117 -6.53 -11.27 3.12
C PHE A 117 -5.24 -12.03 3.51
N GLU A 118 -4.56 -12.60 2.53
CA GLU A 118 -3.35 -13.42 2.70
C GLU A 118 -2.57 -13.52 1.38
N TYR A 119 -1.25 -13.72 1.44
CA TYR A 119 -0.43 -13.85 0.24
C TYR A 119 -0.56 -15.21 -0.47
N LYS A 120 -1.20 -16.21 0.15
CA LYS A 120 -1.23 -17.59 -0.33
C LYS A 120 -1.62 -17.72 -1.80
N GLU A 121 -2.71 -17.08 -2.23
CA GLU A 121 -3.22 -17.21 -3.59
C GLU A 121 -2.30 -16.52 -4.61
N GLN A 122 -1.67 -15.39 -4.25
CA GLN A 122 -0.71 -14.70 -5.11
C GLN A 122 0.63 -15.44 -5.18
N TRP A 123 1.14 -15.97 -4.07
CA TRP A 123 2.34 -16.82 -4.04
C TRP A 123 2.17 -18.09 -4.89
N ALA A 124 0.95 -18.59 -5.08
CA ALA A 124 0.70 -19.74 -5.94
C ALA A 124 1.05 -19.48 -7.43
N PHE A 125 1.10 -18.21 -7.86
CA PHE A 125 1.52 -17.84 -9.22
C PHE A 125 3.04 -17.94 -9.45
N ASP A 126 3.86 -18.08 -8.40
CA ASP A 126 5.33 -18.06 -8.50
C ASP A 126 5.88 -19.01 -9.57
N ARG A 127 5.41 -20.26 -9.59
CA ARG A 127 5.85 -21.25 -10.57
C ARG A 127 5.49 -20.83 -12.01
N ALA A 128 4.25 -20.41 -12.24
CA ALA A 128 3.80 -20.02 -13.56
C ALA A 128 4.53 -18.75 -14.07
N TYR A 129 4.77 -17.80 -13.18
CA TYR A 129 5.54 -16.57 -13.47
C TYR A 129 7.00 -16.88 -13.80
N LYS A 130 7.63 -17.83 -13.08
CA LYS A 130 8.96 -18.37 -13.41
C LYS A 130 8.99 -19.01 -14.80
N GLU A 131 8.01 -19.85 -15.13
CA GLU A 131 7.94 -20.57 -16.40
C GLU A 131 7.82 -19.64 -17.61
N VAL A 132 7.12 -18.51 -17.49
CA VAL A 132 6.99 -17.53 -18.59
C VAL A 132 8.01 -16.39 -18.54
N GLY A 133 8.86 -16.34 -17.51
CA GLY A 133 9.96 -15.39 -17.40
C GLY A 133 9.57 -13.96 -16.98
N ILE A 134 8.51 -13.80 -16.15
CA ILE A 134 8.06 -12.49 -15.67
C ILE A 134 8.21 -12.33 -14.15
N LEU A 135 8.37 -11.09 -13.71
CA LEU A 135 8.33 -10.68 -12.31
C LEU A 135 6.91 -10.26 -11.89
N GLY A 136 6.47 -10.75 -10.72
CA GLY A 136 5.36 -10.20 -9.94
C GLY A 136 5.89 -9.67 -8.62
N VAL A 137 5.68 -8.38 -8.34
CA VAL A 137 6.09 -7.74 -7.08
C VAL A 137 4.86 -7.45 -6.25
N LEU A 138 4.78 -8.05 -5.07
CA LEU A 138 3.65 -7.94 -4.16
C LEU A 138 3.92 -6.88 -3.09
N GLY A 139 2.88 -6.11 -2.75
CA GLY A 139 2.90 -5.16 -1.65
C GLY A 139 3.92 -4.04 -1.85
N ALA A 140 3.94 -3.40 -3.03
CA ALA A 140 4.83 -2.27 -3.33
C ALA A 140 4.26 -0.90 -2.88
N GLY A 141 3.64 -0.85 -1.72
CA GLY A 141 3.17 0.38 -1.06
C GLY A 141 4.18 0.90 -0.05
N PHE A 142 3.70 1.50 1.05
CA PHE A 142 4.55 1.83 2.19
C PHE A 142 4.63 0.66 3.18
N ASP A 143 3.48 0.24 3.68
CA ASP A 143 3.26 -0.87 4.61
C ASP A 143 2.06 -1.66 4.07
N PRO A 144 2.28 -2.71 3.27
CA PRO A 144 3.56 -3.34 2.92
C PRO A 144 4.37 -2.53 1.91
N GLY A 145 5.68 -2.75 1.91
CA GLY A 145 6.58 -2.30 0.84
C GLY A 145 7.83 -1.60 1.35
N VAL A 146 7.75 -0.31 1.64
CA VAL A 146 8.84 0.45 2.28
C VAL A 146 9.21 -0.14 3.64
N THR A 147 8.25 -0.60 4.45
CA THR A 147 8.54 -1.28 5.73
C THR A 147 9.32 -2.56 5.50
N ASN A 148 8.95 -3.36 4.48
CA ASN A 148 9.71 -4.53 4.07
C ASN A 148 11.14 -4.16 3.63
N ALA A 149 11.28 -3.09 2.84
CA ALA A 149 12.57 -2.59 2.41
C ALA A 149 13.44 -2.13 3.57
N TYR A 150 12.88 -1.43 4.57
CA TYR A 150 13.58 -1.02 5.79
C TYR A 150 14.11 -2.23 6.56
N VAL A 151 13.30 -3.27 6.76
CA VAL A 151 13.71 -4.46 7.51
C VAL A 151 14.80 -5.23 6.75
N ALA A 152 14.67 -5.39 5.43
CA ALA A 152 15.69 -6.03 4.61
C ALA A 152 17.01 -5.25 4.60
N HIS A 153 16.93 -3.92 4.45
CA HIS A 153 18.09 -3.03 4.49
C HIS A 153 18.78 -3.06 5.87
N ALA A 154 18.00 -3.05 6.95
CA ALA A 154 18.51 -3.21 8.31
C ALA A 154 19.21 -4.57 8.51
N GLN A 155 18.62 -5.67 8.03
CA GLN A 155 19.24 -7.00 8.12
C GLN A 155 20.54 -7.08 7.30
N LYS A 156 20.60 -6.41 6.15
CA LYS A 156 21.79 -6.42 5.29
C LYS A 156 22.95 -5.59 5.86
N HIS A 157 22.67 -4.41 6.40
CA HIS A 157 23.72 -3.43 6.70
C HIS A 157 23.94 -3.18 8.20
N HIS A 158 22.91 -3.38 9.04
CA HIS A 158 22.93 -2.95 10.44
C HIS A 158 22.94 -4.08 11.46
N PHE A 159 22.47 -5.28 11.10
CA PHE A 159 22.36 -6.43 11.99
C PHE A 159 23.07 -7.66 11.43
N ASP A 160 23.52 -8.54 12.31
CA ASP A 160 23.85 -9.93 11.95
C ASP A 160 22.58 -10.81 12.09
N THR A 161 21.71 -10.47 13.03
CA THR A 161 20.38 -11.08 13.20
C THR A 161 19.41 -10.09 13.82
N ILE A 162 18.18 -10.04 13.31
CA ILE A 162 17.07 -9.26 13.89
C ILE A 162 16.23 -10.21 14.75
N HIS A 163 15.96 -9.85 15.99
CA HIS A 163 15.17 -10.65 16.93
C HIS A 163 13.74 -10.15 17.08
N THR A 164 13.53 -8.83 17.15
CA THR A 164 12.19 -8.26 17.26
C THR A 164 11.97 -7.18 16.23
N LEU A 165 10.75 -7.09 15.74
CA LEU A 165 10.26 -6.05 14.84
C LEU A 165 8.94 -5.50 15.39
N ASP A 166 8.86 -4.18 15.52
CA ASP A 166 7.61 -3.44 15.66
C ASP A 166 7.51 -2.47 14.48
N ILE A 167 6.47 -2.61 13.67
CA ILE A 167 6.10 -1.64 12.65
C ILE A 167 5.14 -0.63 13.30
N LEU A 168 5.40 0.65 13.07
CA LEU A 168 4.71 1.75 13.73
C LEU A 168 4.20 2.71 12.66
N ASP A 169 2.89 2.72 12.42
CA ASP A 169 2.19 3.65 11.52
C ASP A 169 1.45 4.72 12.33
N CYS A 170 1.89 5.97 12.16
CA CYS A 170 1.21 7.14 12.66
C CYS A 170 0.71 8.03 11.55
N ASN A 171 -0.59 8.36 11.61
CA ASN A 171 -1.18 9.46 10.88
C ASN A 171 -1.70 10.53 11.85
N ALA A 172 -0.99 11.64 11.96
CA ALA A 172 -1.38 12.83 12.72
C ALA A 172 -2.05 13.89 11.83
N GLY A 173 -2.68 13.47 10.74
CA GLY A 173 -3.44 14.32 9.83
C GLY A 173 -4.76 14.80 10.43
N ASP A 174 -5.05 16.10 10.29
CA ASP A 174 -6.32 16.71 10.69
C ASP A 174 -7.00 17.34 9.47
N HIS A 175 -8.11 16.74 9.06
CA HIS A 175 -8.98 17.15 7.95
C HIS A 175 -10.08 18.14 8.35
N LYS A 176 -10.13 18.60 9.60
CA LYS A 176 -11.09 19.57 10.17
C LYS A 176 -12.57 19.14 10.18
N ARG A 177 -12.91 18.00 9.59
CA ARG A 177 -14.24 17.36 9.70
C ARG A 177 -14.39 16.65 11.05
N PRO A 178 -15.62 16.55 11.61
CA PRO A 178 -15.85 15.79 12.84
C PRO A 178 -15.44 14.31 12.73
N PHE A 179 -15.72 13.71 11.58
CA PHE A 179 -15.34 12.36 11.20
C PHE A 179 -15.29 12.24 9.68
N ALA A 180 -14.23 11.65 9.16
CA ALA A 180 -14.13 11.21 7.78
C ALA A 180 -13.15 10.03 7.68
N THR A 181 -13.26 9.26 6.62
CA THR A 181 -12.32 8.16 6.33
C THR A 181 -11.34 8.60 5.26
N ASN A 182 -10.08 8.21 5.38
CA ASN A 182 -9.07 8.49 4.35
C ASN A 182 -9.13 7.50 3.19
N PHE A 183 -9.81 6.37 3.40
CA PHE A 183 -9.99 5.28 2.45
C PHE A 183 -11.46 4.88 2.35
N ASN A 184 -11.70 3.71 1.74
CA ASN A 184 -13.00 3.07 1.74
C ASN A 184 -13.44 2.78 3.19
N PRO A 185 -14.60 3.28 3.65
CA PRO A 185 -15.09 3.06 5.02
C PRO A 185 -15.15 1.60 5.46
N GLU A 186 -15.34 0.69 4.51
CA GLU A 186 -15.31 -0.76 4.73
C GLU A 186 -13.95 -1.26 5.23
N ILE A 187 -12.85 -0.73 4.67
CA ILE A 187 -11.49 -1.07 5.08
C ILE A 187 -11.26 -0.57 6.52
N ASN A 188 -11.62 0.69 6.79
CA ASN A 188 -11.49 1.30 8.10
C ASN A 188 -12.26 0.57 9.21
N LEU A 189 -13.48 0.09 8.90
CA LEU A 189 -14.24 -0.75 9.82
C LEU A 189 -13.49 -2.04 10.13
N ARG A 190 -12.99 -2.71 9.09
CA ARG A 190 -12.31 -3.98 9.24
C ARG A 190 -11.05 -3.83 10.08
N GLU A 191 -10.28 -2.76 9.94
CA GLU A 191 -9.11 -2.46 10.77
C GLU A 191 -9.47 -2.43 12.27
N VAL A 192 -10.49 -1.67 12.66
CA VAL A 192 -10.84 -1.51 14.08
C VAL A 192 -11.64 -2.66 14.69
N SER A 193 -12.29 -3.48 13.86
CA SER A 193 -13.17 -4.58 14.31
C SER A 193 -12.53 -5.97 14.19
N SER A 194 -11.49 -6.12 13.38
CA SER A 194 -10.78 -7.39 13.25
C SER A 194 -9.96 -7.69 14.51
N LYS A 195 -9.77 -8.97 14.78
CA LYS A 195 -8.82 -9.41 15.81
C LYS A 195 -7.43 -8.90 15.45
N GLY A 196 -6.72 -8.36 16.45
CA GLY A 196 -5.28 -8.15 16.29
C GLY A 196 -4.59 -9.51 16.12
N ARG A 197 -3.52 -9.57 15.34
CA ARG A 197 -2.73 -10.78 15.16
C ARG A 197 -1.27 -10.42 14.96
N TYR A 198 -0.37 -11.07 15.69
CA TYR A 198 1.07 -10.86 15.60
C TYR A 198 1.82 -12.18 15.70
N TYR A 199 3.11 -12.18 15.37
CA TYR A 199 3.95 -13.38 15.41
C TYR A 199 4.87 -13.35 16.62
N GLU A 200 4.97 -14.49 17.32
CA GLU A 200 5.93 -14.70 18.39
C GLU A 200 6.35 -16.18 18.49
N ASN A 201 7.66 -16.43 18.51
CA ASN A 201 8.29 -17.74 18.74
C ASN A 201 7.68 -18.90 17.94
N GLY A 202 7.53 -18.72 16.62
CA GLY A 202 7.00 -19.77 15.73
C GLY A 202 5.48 -19.83 15.66
N LYS A 203 4.75 -18.92 16.31
CA LYS A 203 3.28 -18.96 16.40
C LYS A 203 2.66 -17.61 16.09
N TRP A 204 1.48 -17.67 15.47
CA TRP A 204 0.58 -16.53 15.37
C TRP A 204 -0.28 -16.44 16.64
N ILE A 205 -0.31 -15.26 17.24
CA ILE A 205 -1.09 -14.95 18.44
C ILE A 205 -2.19 -13.97 18.05
N GLU A 206 -3.44 -14.31 18.35
CA GLU A 206 -4.59 -13.43 18.16
C GLU A 206 -4.94 -12.69 19.46
N THR A 207 -5.46 -11.47 19.33
CA THR A 207 -5.99 -10.66 20.43
C THR A 207 -7.44 -10.27 20.15
N LYS A 208 -8.16 -9.73 21.15
CA LYS A 208 -9.40 -9.00 20.84
C LYS A 208 -9.07 -7.75 20.00
N PRO A 209 -10.05 -7.22 19.24
CA PRO A 209 -9.87 -5.96 18.53
C PRO A 209 -9.42 -4.85 19.49
N LEU A 210 -8.37 -4.12 19.11
CA LEU A 210 -7.81 -2.99 19.87
C LEU A 210 -7.44 -3.30 21.34
N GLU A 211 -7.17 -4.58 21.66
CA GLU A 211 -6.87 -5.02 23.04
C GLU A 211 -5.55 -4.47 23.58
N ILE A 212 -4.51 -4.47 22.73
CA ILE A 212 -3.17 -4.05 23.10
C ILE A 212 -2.95 -2.62 22.60
N LYS A 213 -2.74 -1.70 23.54
CA LYS A 213 -2.42 -0.30 23.31
C LYS A 213 -1.02 0.01 23.84
N GLN A 214 -0.27 0.84 23.13
CA GLN A 214 0.91 1.52 23.63
C GLN A 214 0.87 3.02 23.31
N VAL A 215 1.61 3.82 24.08
CA VAL A 215 1.88 5.21 23.74
C VAL A 215 3.28 5.27 23.17
N TRP A 216 3.43 5.81 21.97
CA TRP A 216 4.73 5.97 21.31
C TRP A 216 4.97 7.42 20.95
N ALA A 217 6.18 7.92 21.21
CA ALA A 217 6.60 9.26 20.86
C ALA A 217 7.18 9.30 19.44
N TYR A 218 6.31 9.55 18.46
CA TYR A 218 6.68 9.59 17.04
C TYR A 218 7.54 10.82 16.74
N PRO A 219 8.74 10.66 16.16
CA PRO A 219 9.58 11.79 15.76
C PRO A 219 8.83 12.81 14.89
N GLN A 220 9.00 14.09 15.22
CA GLN A 220 8.33 15.24 14.58
C GLN A 220 6.79 15.30 14.71
N ILE A 221 6.17 14.42 15.51
CA ILE A 221 4.73 14.41 15.78
C ILE A 221 4.46 14.54 17.29
N GLY A 222 5.05 13.68 18.11
CA GLY A 222 4.80 13.60 19.56
C GLY A 222 4.18 12.27 19.99
N GLU A 223 3.70 12.23 21.22
CA GLU A 223 3.07 11.04 21.81
C GLU A 223 1.71 10.75 21.17
N MET A 224 1.51 9.52 20.71
CA MET A 224 0.25 9.05 20.15
C MET A 224 -0.12 7.67 20.66
N ASP A 225 -1.42 7.47 20.85
CA ASP A 225 -2.02 6.17 21.15
C ASP A 225 -1.95 5.26 19.93
N SER A 226 -1.25 4.14 20.05
CA SER A 226 -1.04 3.15 18.98
C SER A 226 -1.55 1.79 19.42
N TYR A 227 -2.37 1.17 18.58
CA TYR A 227 -3.03 -0.10 18.88
C TYR A 227 -2.43 -1.21 18.02
N LEU A 228 -2.33 -2.42 18.57
CA LEU A 228 -1.84 -3.57 17.80
C LEU A 228 -2.93 -4.06 16.84
N LEU A 229 -2.56 -4.25 15.57
CA LEU A 229 -3.40 -4.85 14.53
C LEU A 229 -2.66 -5.98 13.82
N TYR A 230 -3.40 -6.75 13.03
CA TYR A 230 -2.80 -7.57 11.99
C TYR A 230 -2.48 -6.69 10.78
N HIS A 231 -1.34 -6.93 10.13
CA HIS A 231 -0.98 -6.30 8.86
C HIS A 231 -0.28 -7.31 7.94
N GLU A 232 -0.43 -7.14 6.64
CA GLU A 232 -0.08 -8.15 5.63
C GLU A 232 1.42 -8.48 5.57
N GLU A 233 2.32 -7.50 5.69
CA GLU A 233 3.78 -7.73 5.61
C GLU A 233 4.31 -8.59 6.76
N LEU A 234 3.56 -8.74 7.86
CA LEU A 234 3.96 -9.68 8.91
C LEU A 234 4.05 -11.11 8.35
N GLU A 235 3.19 -11.48 7.40
CA GLU A 235 3.19 -12.81 6.80
C GLU A 235 4.46 -13.07 5.97
N SER A 236 4.88 -12.11 5.15
CA SER A 236 6.08 -12.25 4.33
C SER A 236 7.36 -12.07 5.16
N LEU A 237 7.41 -11.08 6.07
CA LEU A 237 8.59 -10.78 6.87
C LEU A 237 8.94 -11.92 7.82
N VAL A 238 7.95 -12.56 8.45
CA VAL A 238 8.19 -13.72 9.33
C VAL A 238 8.78 -14.91 8.55
N LYS A 239 8.37 -15.07 7.29
CA LYS A 239 8.88 -16.11 6.40
C LYS A 239 10.31 -15.82 5.93
N ASN A 240 10.60 -14.55 5.62
CA ASN A 240 11.79 -14.17 4.88
C ASN A 240 12.94 -13.64 5.78
N ILE A 241 12.63 -12.96 6.88
CA ILE A 241 13.63 -12.34 7.76
C ILE A 241 14.17 -13.36 8.76
N LYS A 242 15.48 -13.64 8.66
CA LYS A 242 16.14 -14.65 9.50
C LYS A 242 16.26 -14.23 10.96
N GLY A 243 15.94 -15.16 11.86
CA GLY A 243 16.13 -15.03 13.30
C GLY A 243 15.05 -14.26 14.05
N LEU A 244 14.00 -13.82 13.35
CA LEU A 244 12.89 -13.08 13.93
C LEU A 244 12.13 -13.94 14.95
N ARG A 245 12.10 -13.47 16.20
CA ARG A 245 11.40 -14.11 17.32
C ARG A 245 10.04 -13.47 17.57
N ARG A 246 9.89 -12.17 17.28
CA ARG A 246 8.62 -11.46 17.41
C ARG A 246 8.46 -10.39 16.32
N ALA A 247 7.27 -10.30 15.74
CA ALA A 247 6.91 -9.27 14.77
C ALA A 247 5.51 -8.73 15.09
N ARG A 248 5.36 -7.41 15.23
CA ARG A 248 4.11 -6.73 15.55
C ARG A 248 3.91 -5.52 14.64
N PHE A 249 2.65 -5.14 14.44
CA PHE A 249 2.27 -3.91 13.75
C PHE A 249 1.37 -3.08 14.67
N PHE A 250 1.63 -1.78 14.75
CA PHE A 250 0.82 -0.84 15.50
C PHE A 250 0.42 0.34 14.63
N MET A 251 -0.83 0.77 14.77
CA MET A 251 -1.37 1.94 14.08
C MET A 251 -1.97 2.93 15.07
N THR A 252 -1.84 4.22 14.77
CA THR A 252 -2.46 5.26 15.61
C THR A 252 -3.95 5.39 15.35
N PHE A 253 -4.74 5.39 16.43
CA PHE A 253 -6.15 5.77 16.39
C PHE A 253 -6.46 6.80 17.46
N SER A 254 -7.04 7.93 17.07
CA SER A 254 -7.49 8.91 18.05
C SER A 254 -8.73 8.43 18.80
N GLN A 255 -8.88 8.82 20.06
CA GLN A 255 -10.08 8.52 20.83
C GLN A 255 -11.36 9.05 20.15
N ASN A 256 -11.27 10.21 19.49
CA ASN A 256 -12.39 10.78 18.72
C ASN A 256 -12.82 9.85 17.58
N TYR A 257 -11.86 9.32 16.82
CA TYR A 257 -12.11 8.40 15.72
C TYR A 257 -12.76 7.10 16.22
N LEU A 258 -12.19 6.48 17.26
CA LEU A 258 -12.73 5.25 17.85
C LEU A 258 -14.16 5.43 18.39
N THR A 259 -14.45 6.60 18.97
CA THR A 259 -15.79 6.92 19.48
C THR A 259 -16.81 7.01 18.34
N HIS A 260 -16.47 7.68 17.24
CA HIS A 260 -17.36 7.77 16.07
C HIS A 260 -17.61 6.40 15.45
N MET A 261 -16.55 5.59 15.26
CA MET A 261 -16.67 4.23 14.76
C MET A 261 -17.58 3.39 15.64
N LYS A 262 -17.44 3.48 16.97
CA LYS A 262 -18.30 2.74 17.89
C LYS A 262 -19.75 3.16 17.80
N CYS A 263 -20.02 4.46 17.68
CA CYS A 263 -21.38 4.96 17.49
C CYS A 263 -22.01 4.42 16.19
N LEU A 264 -21.29 4.50 15.06
CA LEU A 264 -21.75 4.01 13.76
C LEU A 264 -22.00 2.49 13.77
N GLU A 265 -21.14 1.73 14.43
CA GLU A 265 -21.31 0.28 14.63
C GLU A 265 -22.58 -0.02 15.43
N ASN A 266 -22.75 0.65 16.58
CA ASN A 266 -23.87 0.41 17.49
C ASN A 266 -25.25 0.68 16.85
N VAL A 267 -25.32 1.60 15.87
CA VAL A 267 -26.56 1.88 15.13
C VAL A 267 -26.70 1.07 13.84
N GLY A 268 -25.77 0.16 13.54
CA GLY A 268 -25.82 -0.72 12.36
C GLY A 268 -25.40 -0.08 11.03
N MET A 269 -24.88 1.15 11.03
CA MET A 269 -24.46 1.86 9.80
C MET A 269 -23.24 1.23 9.12
N LEU A 270 -22.54 0.35 9.84
CA LEU A 270 -21.36 -0.38 9.37
C LEU A 270 -21.70 -1.79 8.87
N GLY A 271 -22.99 -2.14 8.77
CA GLY A 271 -23.43 -3.45 8.27
C GLY A 271 -23.18 -3.64 6.76
N ILE A 272 -22.69 -4.84 6.40
CA ILE A 272 -22.43 -5.27 5.02
C ILE A 272 -23.58 -6.09 4.41
N LYS A 273 -24.56 -6.50 5.21
CA LYS A 273 -25.73 -7.25 4.73
C LYS A 273 -26.80 -6.30 4.22
N GLU A 274 -27.49 -6.73 3.19
CA GLU A 274 -28.65 -6.04 2.65
C GLU A 274 -29.79 -5.96 3.68
N ILE A 275 -30.39 -4.79 3.81
CA ILE A 275 -31.59 -4.52 4.60
C ILE A 275 -32.66 -3.86 3.73
N GLU A 276 -33.93 -3.97 4.11
CA GLU A 276 -35.03 -3.29 3.43
C GLU A 276 -35.34 -1.94 4.11
N HIS A 277 -35.39 -0.87 3.33
CA HIS A 277 -35.84 0.45 3.74
C HIS A 277 -36.88 0.97 2.74
N GLN A 278 -38.14 1.11 3.19
CA GLN A 278 -39.26 1.58 2.36
C GLN A 278 -39.43 0.79 1.03
N GLY A 279 -39.27 -0.54 1.08
CA GLY A 279 -39.36 -1.41 -0.10
C GLY A 279 -38.13 -1.40 -1.01
N VAL A 280 -37.07 -0.65 -0.66
CA VAL A 280 -35.80 -0.63 -1.39
C VAL A 280 -34.74 -1.36 -0.56
N LYS A 281 -34.01 -2.25 -1.22
CA LYS A 281 -32.86 -2.95 -0.65
C LYS A 281 -31.64 -2.04 -0.63
N ILE A 282 -31.05 -1.86 0.53
CA ILE A 282 -29.83 -1.05 0.73
C ILE A 282 -28.80 -1.82 1.55
N VAL A 283 -27.52 -1.53 1.35
CA VAL A 283 -26.43 -1.99 2.23
C VAL A 283 -25.98 -0.79 3.09
N PRO A 284 -26.13 -0.83 4.43
CA PRO A 284 -25.87 0.32 5.29
C PRO A 284 -24.51 0.99 5.09
N ILE A 285 -23.43 0.21 4.98
CA ILE A 285 -22.09 0.77 4.79
C ILE A 285 -21.91 1.46 3.44
N GLN A 286 -22.57 0.95 2.38
CA GLN A 286 -22.57 1.59 1.08
C GLN A 286 -23.34 2.91 1.11
N PHE A 287 -24.45 2.96 1.86
CA PHE A 287 -25.18 4.21 2.10
C PHE A 287 -24.35 5.21 2.92
N LEU A 288 -23.70 4.77 4.00
CA LEU A 288 -22.81 5.62 4.80
C LEU A 288 -21.73 6.27 3.94
N LYS A 289 -21.13 5.50 3.01
CA LYS A 289 -20.12 6.00 2.06
C LYS A 289 -20.63 7.16 1.20
N THR A 290 -21.93 7.24 0.90
CA THR A 290 -22.52 8.38 0.18
C THR A 290 -22.65 9.64 1.03
N LEU A 291 -22.69 9.50 2.36
CA LEU A 291 -22.79 10.61 3.32
C LEU A 291 -21.42 11.14 3.74
N LEU A 292 -20.41 10.27 3.78
CA LEU A 292 -19.06 10.66 4.16
C LEU A 292 -18.42 11.54 3.08
N PRO A 293 -17.58 12.53 3.47
CA PRO A 293 -16.83 13.34 2.52
C PRO A 293 -15.95 12.45 1.61
N ASP A 294 -15.87 12.79 0.34
CA ASP A 294 -14.93 12.14 -0.57
C ASP A 294 -13.49 12.38 -0.07
N PRO A 295 -12.69 11.33 0.19
CA PRO A 295 -11.31 11.47 0.66
C PRO A 295 -10.45 12.39 -0.21
N ALA A 296 -10.67 12.42 -1.53
CA ALA A 296 -9.94 13.30 -2.44
C ALA A 296 -10.20 14.79 -2.14
N THR A 297 -11.42 15.12 -1.69
CA THR A 297 -11.79 16.50 -1.36
C THR A 297 -11.23 16.96 -0.02
N LEU A 298 -10.84 16.03 0.85
CA LEU A 298 -10.22 16.33 2.15
C LEU A 298 -8.76 16.76 2.00
N ALA A 299 -8.08 16.31 0.95
CA ALA A 299 -6.64 16.49 0.79
C ALA A 299 -6.19 17.96 0.87
N LYS A 300 -6.98 18.90 0.31
CA LYS A 300 -6.68 20.34 0.32
C LYS A 300 -6.71 20.98 1.71
N ASP A 301 -7.55 20.43 2.61
CA ASP A 301 -7.82 20.98 3.94
C ASP A 301 -7.02 20.23 5.03
N THR A 302 -6.41 19.10 4.68
CA THR A 302 -5.69 18.23 5.62
C THR A 302 -4.34 18.83 5.98
N THR A 303 -4.11 18.97 7.29
CA THR A 303 -2.85 19.48 7.86
C THR A 303 -2.22 18.42 8.76
N GLY A 304 -0.94 18.58 9.12
CA GLY A 304 -0.24 17.61 9.95
C GLY A 304 0.64 16.66 9.13
N LYS A 305 1.14 15.61 9.78
CA LYS A 305 2.17 14.72 9.24
C LYS A 305 1.82 13.25 9.48
N THR A 306 2.45 12.37 8.71
CA THR A 306 2.54 10.93 8.99
C THR A 306 3.95 10.57 9.44
N ASN A 307 4.10 9.51 10.21
CA ASN A 307 5.37 8.88 10.56
C ASN A 307 5.19 7.36 10.50
N ILE A 308 5.86 6.71 9.55
CA ILE A 308 5.76 5.25 9.36
C ILE A 308 7.17 4.68 9.39
N GLY A 309 7.39 3.66 10.22
CA GLY A 309 8.72 3.09 10.42
C GLY A 309 8.77 1.72 11.08
N CYS A 310 9.99 1.20 11.18
CA CYS A 310 10.28 -0.11 11.74
C CYS A 310 11.27 0.03 12.91
N TYR A 311 10.83 -0.34 14.10
CA TYR A 311 11.64 -0.43 15.31
C TYR A 311 12.12 -1.87 15.48
N MET A 312 13.44 -2.07 15.44
CA MET A 312 14.07 -3.37 15.39
C MET A 312 15.10 -3.51 16.51
N THR A 313 15.12 -4.70 17.13
CA THR A 313 16.20 -5.09 18.05
C THR A 313 16.84 -6.38 17.58
N GLY A 314 18.14 -6.51 17.78
CA GLY A 314 18.91 -7.62 17.28
C GLY A 314 20.35 -7.60 17.78
N ILE A 315 21.22 -8.34 17.09
CA ILE A 315 22.65 -8.42 17.40
C ILE A 315 23.45 -7.89 16.23
N LYS A 316 24.51 -7.13 16.53
CA LYS A 316 25.59 -6.79 15.60
C LYS A 316 26.94 -6.96 16.31
N ASN A 317 27.87 -7.70 15.72
CA ASN A 317 29.20 -7.96 16.32
C ASN A 317 29.13 -8.46 17.77
N ASN A 318 28.21 -9.41 18.05
CA ASN A 318 27.93 -9.96 19.38
C ASN A 318 27.45 -8.93 20.44
N GLN A 319 27.00 -7.74 20.03
CA GLN A 319 26.41 -6.74 20.91
C GLN A 319 24.94 -6.52 20.56
N ASP A 320 24.13 -6.28 21.57
CA ASP A 320 22.74 -5.87 21.36
C ASP A 320 22.72 -4.52 20.65
N LYS A 321 21.84 -4.41 19.64
CA LYS A 321 21.66 -3.19 18.86
C LYS A 321 20.18 -2.91 18.69
N THR A 322 19.82 -1.64 18.73
CA THR A 322 18.46 -1.16 18.45
C THR A 322 18.47 -0.14 17.33
N LEU A 323 17.53 -0.25 16.40
CA LEU A 323 17.42 0.63 15.23
C LEU A 323 15.96 1.03 15.03
N TYR A 324 15.72 2.32 14.74
CA TYR A 324 14.44 2.80 14.23
C TYR A 324 14.66 3.48 12.88
N ILE A 325 14.16 2.89 11.80
CA ILE A 325 14.14 3.48 10.46
C ILE A 325 12.73 3.97 10.17
N TYR A 326 12.55 5.23 9.79
CA TYR A 326 11.22 5.79 9.54
C TYR A 326 11.23 6.90 8.49
N ASN A 327 10.08 7.14 7.86
CA ASN A 327 9.80 8.33 7.06
C ASN A 327 8.86 9.26 7.82
N VAL A 328 8.99 10.57 7.60
CA VAL A 328 7.97 11.57 7.97
C VAL A 328 7.46 12.25 6.70
N CYS A 329 6.15 12.24 6.51
CA CYS A 329 5.52 12.85 5.34
C CYS A 329 4.54 13.96 5.76
N ASP A 330 4.47 15.06 5.01
CA ASP A 330 3.63 16.21 5.34
C ASP A 330 2.45 16.32 4.37
N HIS A 331 1.22 16.35 4.90
CA HIS A 331 0.00 16.36 4.08
C HIS A 331 -0.07 17.55 3.12
N LYS A 332 0.36 18.73 3.57
CA LYS A 332 0.30 19.95 2.76
C LYS A 332 1.31 19.88 1.61
N LYS A 333 2.53 19.42 1.88
CA LYS A 333 3.55 19.24 0.83
C LYS A 333 3.10 18.25 -0.24
N CYS A 334 2.48 17.14 0.17
CA CYS A 334 1.95 16.14 -0.77
C CYS A 334 0.86 16.74 -1.66
N TYR A 335 -0.04 17.55 -1.08
CA TYR A 335 -1.11 18.20 -1.83
C TYR A 335 -0.57 19.23 -2.81
N GLU A 336 0.41 20.04 -2.41
CA GLU A 336 1.07 21.01 -3.29
C GLU A 336 1.73 20.32 -4.50
N GLU A 337 2.43 19.21 -4.27
CA GLU A 337 3.15 18.49 -5.32
C GLU A 337 2.20 17.75 -6.28
N VAL A 338 1.34 16.87 -5.77
CA VAL A 338 0.54 15.92 -6.58
C VAL A 338 -0.96 15.98 -6.32
N GLY A 339 -1.45 16.96 -5.55
CA GLY A 339 -2.88 17.15 -5.30
C GLY A 339 -3.51 16.07 -4.41
N SER A 340 -2.71 15.35 -3.63
CA SER A 340 -3.17 14.22 -2.79
C SER A 340 -2.64 14.32 -1.37
N GLN A 341 -3.36 13.70 -0.43
CA GLN A 341 -2.96 13.61 0.97
C GLN A 341 -1.81 12.59 1.19
N ALA A 342 -1.11 12.69 2.32
CA ALA A 342 0.14 11.98 2.58
C ALA A 342 0.04 10.45 2.55
N ILE A 343 -1.10 9.86 2.92
CA ILE A 343 -1.32 8.41 2.89
C ILE A 343 -1.38 7.90 1.45
N SER A 344 -2.08 8.58 0.54
CA SER A 344 -2.03 8.23 -0.90
C SER A 344 -0.62 8.45 -1.46
N TYR A 345 0.09 9.46 -0.94
CA TYR A 345 1.44 9.78 -1.34
C TYR A 345 2.43 8.69 -0.94
N THR A 346 2.41 8.28 0.34
CA THR A 346 3.29 7.25 0.90
C THR A 346 3.05 5.89 0.26
N THR A 347 1.84 5.56 -0.19
CA THR A 347 1.59 4.32 -0.96
C THR A 347 1.96 4.46 -2.45
N GLY A 348 1.67 5.61 -3.07
CA GLY A 348 1.82 5.78 -4.52
C GLY A 348 3.26 6.02 -4.98
N VAL A 349 4.10 6.69 -4.18
CA VAL A 349 5.51 6.88 -4.52
C VAL A 349 6.27 5.55 -4.61
N PRO A 350 6.19 4.64 -3.62
CA PRO A 350 6.81 3.32 -3.69
C PRO A 350 6.35 2.49 -4.89
N ALA A 351 5.06 2.51 -5.22
CA ALA A 351 4.53 1.78 -6.38
C ALA A 351 5.15 2.27 -7.69
N MET A 352 5.32 3.60 -7.84
CA MET A 352 6.04 4.18 -8.97
C MET A 352 7.53 3.80 -8.96
N CYS A 353 8.19 3.85 -7.80
CA CYS A 353 9.59 3.44 -7.66
C CYS A 353 9.79 1.96 -8.05
N ALA A 354 8.88 1.07 -7.64
CA ALA A 354 8.90 -0.34 -8.01
C ALA A 354 8.75 -0.51 -9.53
N ALA A 355 7.82 0.23 -10.16
CA ALA A 355 7.67 0.24 -11.61
C ALA A 355 8.95 0.73 -12.31
N LYS A 356 9.65 1.71 -11.72
CA LYS A 356 10.93 2.22 -12.21
C LYS A 356 12.04 1.16 -12.11
N MET A 357 12.08 0.39 -11.03
CA MET A 357 13.03 -0.72 -10.86
C MET A 357 12.84 -1.81 -11.92
N ILE A 358 11.59 -2.15 -12.29
CA ILE A 358 11.31 -3.08 -13.38
C ILE A 358 11.65 -2.45 -14.74
N CYS A 359 11.27 -1.20 -14.98
CA CYS A 359 11.48 -0.53 -16.26
C CYS A 359 12.96 -0.36 -16.59
N ASN A 360 13.79 -0.02 -15.60
CA ASN A 360 15.23 0.12 -15.76
C ASN A 360 15.99 -1.21 -15.63
N ASP A 361 15.26 -2.33 -15.52
CA ASP A 361 15.81 -3.67 -15.31
C ASP A 361 16.63 -3.81 -14.02
N THR A 362 16.55 -2.89 -13.06
CA THR A 362 17.27 -2.98 -11.78
C THR A 362 16.93 -4.26 -10.99
N TRP A 363 15.65 -4.62 -10.92
CA TRP A 363 15.21 -5.88 -10.29
C TRP A 363 15.22 -7.08 -11.23
N SER A 364 15.47 -6.85 -12.53
CA SER A 364 15.61 -7.88 -13.56
C SER A 364 17.09 -8.23 -13.85
N ALA A 365 18.03 -7.34 -13.47
CA ALA A 365 19.45 -7.36 -13.83
C ALA A 365 20.24 -8.44 -13.11
N ASP A 366 19.74 -8.96 -11.98
CA ASP A 366 20.31 -10.15 -11.31
C ASP A 366 20.06 -11.47 -12.10
N HIS A 367 19.76 -11.34 -13.40
CA HIS A 367 19.70 -12.38 -14.44
C HIS A 367 18.71 -13.52 -14.17
N PHE A 368 17.40 -13.25 -14.36
CA PHE A 368 16.27 -14.20 -14.33
C PHE A 368 15.61 -14.48 -12.98
N ARG A 369 15.46 -13.49 -12.09
CA ARG A 369 14.45 -13.56 -11.01
C ARG A 369 13.03 -13.36 -11.57
N ALA A 370 12.59 -14.30 -12.39
CA ALA A 370 11.18 -14.49 -12.67
C ALA A 370 10.52 -15.19 -11.47
N GLY A 371 9.23 -14.98 -11.30
CA GLY A 371 8.47 -15.46 -10.13
C GLY A 371 7.74 -14.33 -9.41
N VAL A 372 7.24 -14.67 -8.23
CA VAL A 372 6.46 -13.77 -7.38
C VAL A 372 7.25 -13.49 -6.11
N PHE A 373 7.42 -12.21 -5.77
CA PHE A 373 8.29 -11.78 -4.68
C PHE A 373 7.62 -10.71 -3.83
N ASN A 374 7.87 -10.77 -2.53
CA ASN A 374 7.71 -9.61 -1.65
C ASN A 374 8.99 -8.73 -1.70
N ILE A 375 8.87 -7.46 -1.32
CA ILE A 375 9.94 -6.46 -1.49
C ILE A 375 11.25 -6.85 -0.77
N GLU A 376 11.18 -7.47 0.40
CA GLU A 376 12.35 -7.87 1.20
C GLU A 376 13.22 -8.95 0.54
N GLU A 377 12.70 -9.63 -0.49
CA GLU A 377 13.44 -10.66 -1.23
C GLU A 377 14.30 -10.06 -2.36
N LEU A 378 14.02 -8.82 -2.76
CA LEU A 378 14.68 -8.09 -3.83
C LEU A 378 15.88 -7.28 -3.31
N ASN A 379 16.71 -6.75 -4.22
CA ASN A 379 17.75 -5.81 -3.82
C ASN A 379 17.11 -4.44 -3.48
N THR A 380 17.05 -4.12 -2.20
CA THR A 380 16.32 -2.94 -1.70
C THR A 380 17.12 -1.65 -1.74
N ASP A 381 18.46 -1.70 -1.85
CA ASP A 381 19.31 -0.50 -1.85
C ASP A 381 18.94 0.51 -2.95
N PRO A 382 18.85 0.15 -4.24
CA PRO A 382 18.46 1.10 -5.29
C PRO A 382 17.01 1.60 -5.13
N PHE A 383 16.13 0.79 -4.54
CA PHE A 383 14.77 1.19 -4.24
C PHE A 383 14.72 2.25 -3.13
N MET A 384 15.50 2.06 -2.06
CA MET A 384 15.67 3.01 -0.95
C MET A 384 16.26 4.34 -1.42
N GLU A 385 17.26 4.31 -2.31
CA GLU A 385 17.81 5.53 -2.92
C GLU A 385 16.78 6.26 -3.77
N GLU A 386 15.97 5.53 -4.53
CA GLU A 386 14.92 6.12 -5.36
C GLU A 386 13.81 6.74 -4.51
N LEU A 387 13.39 6.11 -3.41
CA LEU A 387 12.42 6.68 -2.47
C LEU A 387 12.84 8.07 -1.97
N ILE A 388 14.12 8.24 -1.60
CA ILE A 388 14.67 9.54 -1.18
C ILE A 388 14.52 10.57 -2.31
N LYS A 389 14.95 10.22 -3.53
CA LYS A 389 14.88 11.12 -4.70
C LYS A 389 13.45 11.50 -5.05
N GLN A 390 12.49 10.63 -4.76
CA GLN A 390 11.09 10.78 -5.12
C GLN A 390 10.22 11.38 -4.00
N GLY A 391 10.83 11.88 -2.92
CA GLY A 391 10.14 12.65 -1.89
C GLY A 391 9.78 11.89 -0.62
N LEU A 392 10.30 10.66 -0.44
CA LEU A 392 10.17 9.88 0.79
C LEU A 392 11.55 9.62 1.42
N PRO A 393 12.24 10.65 1.93
CA PRO A 393 13.49 10.45 2.66
C PRO A 393 13.23 9.73 3.99
N TYR A 394 14.13 8.83 4.38
CA TYR A 394 14.06 8.15 5.68
C TYR A 394 15.15 8.64 6.62
N GLU A 395 14.89 8.50 7.90
CA GLU A 395 15.82 8.80 8.99
C GLU A 395 16.11 7.51 9.77
N VAL A 396 17.28 7.47 10.41
CA VAL A 396 17.73 6.33 11.21
C VAL A 396 18.11 6.80 12.60
N ILE A 397 17.51 6.19 13.63
CA ILE A 397 17.90 6.36 15.03
C ILE A 397 18.52 5.04 15.52
N GLU A 398 19.77 5.09 15.96
CA GLU A 398 20.49 3.96 16.53
C GLU A 398 20.64 4.13 18.06
N ARG A 399 20.47 3.04 18.81
CA ARG A 399 20.66 2.99 20.27
C ARG A 399 21.39 1.74 20.71
#